data_AF-A0A1V9DYJ9-F1
#
_entry.id   AF-A0A1V9DYJ9-F1
#
_cell.length_a   1.000
_cell.length_b   1.000
_cell.length_c   1.000
_cell.angle_alpha   90.00
_cell.angle_beta   90.00
_cell.angle_gamma   90.00
#
_symmetry.space_group_name_H-M   'P 1'
#
loop_
_entity.id
_entity.type
_entity.pdbx_description
1 polymer ?
#
loop_
_entity_poly.entity_id
_entity_poly.type
_entity_poly.pdbx_seq_one_letter_code
_entity_poly.pdbx_strand_id
1 'polypeptide(L)'
;MKRTGSLYVALKTLTMLMMVLSVSLVSAQTTTPTQTKEEYKEVIAKRADKIVAALGSTDAVFNKKVSEIVADQYISLGSIHDERNAKIKAIKTKDTVLTADDKAAIDKLTADADKQLEKLHTKYLAKLSKQCTPEQVEGIKNGMTYNVLNVTLTAYHEMLPNLTPEQNKQIVDWLTEAREHAMDAESSDKKHAWFGKYKGRINNYLAKAGVDMKQAEKEWMERIREKKEAAKQGK
;
A
#
# COMPACT_ATOMS: atom_id res chain seq x y z
N MET A 1 19.75 -35.03 46.58
CA MET A 1 19.36 -34.06 47.63
C MET A 1 20.27 -32.84 47.54
N LYS A 2 19.65 -31.64 47.53
CA LYS A 2 20.22 -30.27 47.72
C LYS A 2 21.10 -29.72 46.58
N ARG A 3 20.60 -28.75 45.79
CA ARG A 3 20.63 -27.25 45.94
C ARG A 3 22.07 -26.73 45.76
N THR A 4 22.40 -25.85 44.82
CA THR A 4 22.07 -24.41 44.66
C THR A 4 22.63 -23.98 43.28
N GLY A 5 22.10 -23.08 42.46
CA GLY A 5 21.55 -21.74 42.69
C GLY A 5 22.29 -20.76 41.77
N SER A 6 21.56 -19.77 41.22
CA SER A 6 22.04 -18.54 40.54
C SER A 6 21.87 -18.48 39.03
N LEU A 7 20.71 -17.96 38.59
CA LEU A 7 20.53 -17.32 37.28
C LEU A 7 19.39 -16.31 37.39
N TYR A 8 19.66 -15.19 38.06
CA TYR A 8 18.84 -13.98 38.05
C TYR A 8 19.74 -12.77 38.26
N VAL A 9 20.31 -12.22 37.18
CA VAL A 9 20.67 -10.79 37.05
C VAL A 9 20.71 -10.43 35.56
N ALA A 10 20.32 -9.18 35.24
CA ALA A 10 20.26 -8.49 33.94
C ALA A 10 18.91 -8.66 33.22
N LEU A 11 17.84 -7.91 33.54
CA LEU A 11 17.68 -6.49 33.86
C LEU A 11 18.26 -5.52 32.81
N LYS A 12 17.33 -4.96 32.02
CA LYS A 12 17.33 -3.62 31.39
C LYS A 12 18.41 -3.32 30.34
N THR A 13 17.99 -3.26 29.08
CA THR A 13 18.40 -2.19 28.17
C THR A 13 17.21 -1.66 27.38
N LEU A 14 16.62 -0.60 27.94
CA LEU A 14 15.96 0.48 27.21
C LEU A 14 17.10 1.35 26.64
N THR A 15 17.11 1.58 25.33
CA THR A 15 18.03 2.52 24.68
C THR A 15 17.21 3.17 23.57
N MET A 16 16.48 4.25 23.87
CA MET A 16 16.91 5.64 23.81
C MET A 16 17.77 5.95 22.57
N LEU A 17 17.10 6.65 21.65
CA LEU A 17 17.62 7.47 20.58
C LEU A 17 18.87 8.25 21.00
N MET A 18 20.00 8.04 20.31
CA MET A 18 21.14 8.94 20.34
C MET A 18 21.59 9.21 18.90
N MET A 19 21.37 10.46 18.49
CA MET A 19 21.75 11.06 17.23
C MET A 19 23.27 11.23 17.22
N VAL A 20 23.98 10.51 16.36
CA VAL A 20 25.41 10.75 16.09
C VAL A 20 25.50 11.34 14.69
N LEU A 21 25.74 12.65 14.63
CA LEU A 21 26.16 13.34 13.41
C LEU A 21 27.55 12.84 13.03
N SER A 22 27.61 12.04 11.96
CA SER A 22 28.83 11.78 11.21
C SER A 22 28.74 12.57 9.92
N VAL A 23 29.42 13.71 9.86
CA VAL A 23 29.60 14.47 8.62
C VAL A 23 30.62 13.72 7.78
N SER A 24 30.13 12.85 6.89
CA SER A 24 30.90 12.35 5.76
C SER A 24 30.46 13.14 4.53
N LEU A 25 31.41 13.79 3.87
CA LEU A 25 31.25 14.42 2.57
C LEU A 25 30.74 13.37 1.57
N VAL A 26 29.43 13.33 1.35
CA VAL A 26 28.82 12.47 0.33
C VAL A 26 28.88 13.22 -0.99
N SER A 27 29.76 12.75 -1.88
CA SER A 27 29.64 13.00 -3.31
C SER A 27 28.24 12.59 -3.75
N ALA A 28 27.46 13.56 -4.23
CA ALA A 28 26.17 13.33 -4.85
C ALA A 28 26.34 12.57 -6.17
N GLN A 29 26.31 11.24 -6.11
CA GLN A 29 26.03 10.37 -7.24
C GLN A 29 25.03 9.31 -6.79
N THR A 30 23.75 9.65 -6.82
CA THR A 30 22.66 8.67 -6.90
C THR A 30 22.10 8.69 -8.32
N THR A 31 22.91 8.26 -9.27
CA THR A 31 22.36 7.58 -10.44
C THR A 31 21.98 6.19 -9.97
N THR A 32 20.69 5.95 -9.71
CA THR A 32 20.15 4.60 -9.68
C THR A 32 20.68 3.87 -10.91
N PRO A 33 21.26 2.66 -10.80
CA PRO A 33 21.63 1.90 -11.98
C PRO A 33 20.38 1.76 -12.83
N THR A 34 20.44 2.16 -14.10
CA THR A 34 19.34 1.92 -15.03
C THR A 34 19.17 0.42 -15.14
N GLN A 35 18.23 -0.14 -14.38
CA GLN A 35 17.86 -1.55 -14.44
C GLN A 35 17.51 -1.86 -15.89
N THR A 36 18.10 -2.91 -16.44
CA THR A 36 17.76 -3.33 -17.81
C THR A 36 16.28 -3.71 -17.86
N LYS A 37 15.67 -3.60 -19.05
CA LYS A 37 14.26 -3.98 -19.25
C LYS A 37 13.99 -5.43 -18.82
N GLU A 38 15.01 -6.27 -18.92
CA GLU A 38 14.92 -7.71 -18.65
C GLU A 38 14.98 -8.00 -17.15
N GLU A 39 15.89 -7.34 -16.42
CA GLU A 39 15.90 -7.38 -14.95
C GLU A 39 14.59 -6.83 -14.37
N TYR A 40 14.01 -5.78 -14.97
CA TYR A 40 12.73 -5.22 -14.51
C TYR A 40 11.59 -6.24 -14.63
N LYS A 41 11.49 -6.92 -15.78
CA LYS A 41 10.49 -7.98 -15.97
C LYS A 41 10.65 -9.12 -14.96
N GLU A 42 11.89 -9.51 -14.65
CA GLU A 42 12.14 -10.58 -13.66
C GLU A 42 11.65 -10.17 -12.26
N VAL A 43 11.92 -8.93 -11.84
CA VAL A 43 11.44 -8.40 -10.55
C VAL A 43 9.91 -8.37 -10.49
N ILE A 44 9.26 -7.96 -11.59
CA ILE A 44 7.80 -7.94 -11.68
C ILE A 44 7.21 -9.35 -11.69
N ALA A 45 7.81 -10.30 -12.40
CA ALA A 45 7.39 -11.71 -12.40
C ALA A 45 7.42 -12.30 -10.98
N LYS A 46 8.54 -12.13 -10.26
CA LYS A 46 8.67 -12.58 -8.85
C LYS A 46 7.62 -11.94 -7.93
N ARG A 47 7.30 -10.66 -8.16
CA ARG A 47 6.24 -9.98 -7.39
C ARG A 47 4.87 -10.59 -7.68
N ALA A 48 4.55 -10.81 -8.95
CA ALA A 48 3.29 -11.43 -9.37
C ALA A 48 3.14 -12.84 -8.78
N ASP A 49 4.19 -13.66 -8.89
CA ASP A 49 4.21 -15.01 -8.32
C ASP A 49 3.96 -15.01 -6.81
N LYS A 50 4.55 -14.07 -6.08
CA LYS A 50 4.32 -13.94 -4.64
C LYS A 50 2.87 -13.60 -4.30
N ILE A 51 2.22 -12.76 -5.12
CA ILE A 51 0.80 -12.39 -4.93
C ILE A 51 -0.08 -13.62 -5.19
N VAL A 52 0.14 -14.33 -6.29
CA VAL A 52 -0.67 -15.49 -6.68
C VAL A 52 -0.45 -16.67 -5.74
N ALA A 53 0.78 -16.90 -5.27
CA ALA A 53 1.08 -17.93 -4.28
C ALA A 53 0.31 -17.75 -2.96
N ALA A 54 0.02 -16.49 -2.57
CA ALA A 54 -0.77 -16.20 -1.38
C ALA A 54 -2.25 -16.62 -1.49
N LEU A 55 -2.74 -16.94 -2.69
CA LEU A 55 -4.08 -17.53 -2.89
C LEU A 55 -4.14 -19.00 -2.45
N GLY A 56 -2.99 -19.66 -2.25
CA GLY A 56 -2.93 -21.04 -1.74
C GLY A 56 -3.39 -22.12 -2.73
N SER A 57 -3.48 -21.81 -4.02
CA SER A 57 -3.86 -22.80 -5.04
C SER A 57 -2.71 -23.79 -5.32
N THR A 58 -3.03 -25.07 -5.43
CA THR A 58 -2.08 -26.13 -5.83
C THR A 58 -2.04 -26.36 -7.34
N ASP A 59 -2.91 -25.69 -8.11
CA ASP A 59 -2.94 -25.80 -9.57
C ASP A 59 -1.83 -24.93 -10.19
N ALA A 60 -0.78 -25.60 -10.68
CA ALA A 60 0.37 -24.94 -11.30
C ALA A 60 0.02 -24.21 -12.61
N VAL A 61 -0.95 -24.71 -13.38
CA VAL A 61 -1.37 -24.08 -14.65
C VAL A 61 -2.13 -22.80 -14.35
N PHE A 62 -3.06 -22.85 -13.39
CA PHE A 62 -3.75 -21.66 -12.87
C PHE A 62 -2.74 -20.64 -12.34
N ASN A 63 -1.84 -21.04 -11.44
CA ASN A 63 -0.88 -20.14 -10.81
C ASN A 63 -0.02 -19.42 -11.86
N LYS A 64 0.55 -20.17 -12.81
CA LYS A 64 1.37 -19.60 -13.88
C LYS A 64 0.57 -18.58 -14.70
N LYS A 65 -0.63 -18.95 -15.14
CA LYS A 65 -1.45 -18.09 -16.02
C LYS A 65 -1.90 -16.81 -15.31
N VAL A 66 -2.28 -16.90 -14.04
CA VAL A 66 -2.68 -15.73 -13.25
C VAL A 66 -1.47 -14.85 -12.94
N SER A 67 -0.31 -15.43 -12.63
CA SER A 67 0.94 -14.67 -12.44
C SER A 67 1.31 -13.88 -13.69
N GLU A 68 1.22 -14.48 -14.88
CA GLU A 68 1.45 -13.80 -16.16
C GLU A 68 0.49 -12.61 -16.34
N ILE A 69 -0.80 -12.78 -16.03
CA ILE A 69 -1.79 -11.69 -16.09
C ILE A 69 -1.44 -10.54 -15.12
N VAL A 70 -1.02 -10.86 -13.89
CA VAL A 70 -0.65 -9.86 -12.87
C VAL A 70 0.66 -9.15 -13.25
N ALA A 71 1.65 -9.88 -13.76
CA ALA A 71 2.91 -9.31 -14.23
C ALA A 71 2.69 -8.36 -15.42
N ASP A 72 1.89 -8.77 -16.40
CA ASP A 72 1.52 -7.93 -17.54
C ASP A 72 0.84 -6.62 -17.10
N GLN A 73 0.00 -6.69 -16.06
CA GLN A 73 -0.65 -5.50 -15.51
C GLN A 73 0.38 -4.51 -14.94
N TYR A 74 1.33 -4.98 -14.13
CA TYR A 74 2.39 -4.12 -13.60
C TYR A 74 3.24 -3.48 -14.70
N ILE A 75 3.62 -4.25 -15.73
CA ILE A 75 4.40 -3.75 -16.86
C ILE A 75 3.60 -2.69 -17.62
N SER A 76 2.32 -2.93 -17.86
CA SER A 76 1.43 -2.00 -18.57
C SER A 76 1.23 -0.69 -17.80
N LEU A 77 1.01 -0.77 -16.48
CA LEU A 77 0.94 0.39 -15.60
C LEU A 77 2.24 1.18 -15.63
N GLY A 78 3.38 0.51 -15.48
CA GLY A 78 4.71 1.12 -15.56
C GLY A 78 4.90 1.90 -16.86
N SER A 79 4.59 1.27 -18.00
CA SER A 79 4.72 1.92 -19.32
C SER A 79 3.88 3.19 -19.44
N ILE A 80 2.62 3.18 -18.99
CA ILE A 80 1.74 4.36 -19.06
C ILE A 80 2.29 5.49 -18.19
N HIS A 81 2.70 5.17 -16.96
CA HIS A 81 3.25 6.16 -16.04
C HIS A 81 4.59 6.72 -16.51
N ASP A 82 5.49 5.87 -16.99
CA ASP A 82 6.82 6.27 -17.48
C ASP A 82 6.69 7.20 -18.69
N GLU A 83 5.81 6.87 -19.64
CA GLU A 83 5.56 7.73 -20.80
C GLU A 83 5.00 9.11 -20.39
N ARG A 84 3.99 9.13 -19.52
CA ARG A 84 3.43 10.38 -18.98
C ARG A 84 4.50 11.18 -18.24
N ASN A 85 5.26 10.54 -17.35
CA ASN A 85 6.27 11.17 -16.52
C ASN A 85 7.42 11.74 -17.37
N ALA A 86 7.84 11.04 -18.42
CA ALA A 86 8.82 11.54 -19.37
C ALA A 86 8.34 12.81 -20.10
N LYS A 87 7.10 12.82 -20.59
CA LYS A 87 6.51 13.99 -21.26
C LYS A 87 6.34 15.19 -20.31
N ILE A 88 5.87 14.96 -19.09
CA ILE A 88 5.76 16.00 -18.06
C ILE A 88 7.15 16.54 -17.69
N LYS A 89 8.15 15.66 -17.54
CA LYS A 89 9.53 16.08 -17.27
C LYS A 89 10.07 16.97 -18.40
N ALA A 90 9.84 16.59 -19.66
CA ALA A 90 10.27 17.37 -20.82
C ALA A 90 9.64 18.77 -20.87
N ILE A 91 8.39 18.93 -20.41
CA ILE A 91 7.75 20.26 -20.25
C ILE A 91 8.45 21.03 -19.13
N LYS A 92 8.62 20.42 -17.96
CA LYS A 92 9.21 21.06 -16.77
C LYS A 92 10.68 21.44 -16.93
N THR A 93 11.40 20.86 -17.89
CA THR A 93 12.81 21.19 -18.16
C THR A 93 13.00 22.35 -19.13
N LYS A 94 11.94 22.84 -19.79
CA LYS A 94 12.05 23.95 -20.75
C LYS A 94 12.33 25.27 -20.05
N ASP A 95 11.60 25.55 -18.98
CA ASP A 95 11.64 26.81 -18.27
C ASP A 95 11.56 26.59 -16.75
N THR A 96 12.16 27.51 -15.97
CA THR A 96 12.14 27.46 -14.49
C THR A 96 10.76 27.77 -13.90
N VAL A 97 9.90 28.46 -14.66
CA VAL A 97 8.53 28.79 -14.26
C VAL A 97 7.57 28.28 -15.32
N LEU A 98 6.59 27.46 -14.90
CA LEU A 98 5.57 26.92 -15.79
C LEU A 98 4.56 27.99 -16.20
N THR A 99 4.37 28.15 -17.51
CA THR A 99 3.33 29.00 -18.09
C THR A 99 1.93 28.40 -17.87
N ALA A 100 0.88 29.16 -18.21
CA ALA A 100 -0.48 28.64 -18.20
C ALA A 100 -0.65 27.48 -19.21
N ASP A 101 -0.03 27.60 -20.38
CA ASP A 101 -0.06 26.58 -21.43
C ASP A 101 0.67 25.29 -21.00
N ASP A 102 1.79 25.42 -20.28
CA ASP A 102 2.51 24.25 -19.73
C ASP A 102 1.65 23.48 -18.73
N LYS A 103 0.94 24.19 -17.84
CA LYS A 103 0.03 23.58 -16.86
C LYS A 103 -1.11 22.86 -17.58
N ALA A 104 -1.73 23.51 -18.56
CA ALA A 104 -2.79 22.90 -19.37
C ALA A 104 -2.29 21.65 -20.13
N ALA A 105 -1.06 21.68 -20.65
CA ALA A 105 -0.45 20.52 -21.29
C ALA A 105 -0.18 19.37 -20.32
N ILE A 106 0.30 19.66 -19.10
CA ILE A 106 0.50 18.66 -18.04
C ILE A 106 -0.84 18.04 -17.60
N ASP A 107 -1.88 18.86 -17.43
CA ASP A 107 -3.21 18.40 -17.06
C ASP A 107 -3.79 17.49 -18.15
N LYS A 108 -3.61 17.85 -19.43
CA LYS A 108 -4.01 17.01 -20.56
C LYS A 108 -3.26 15.68 -20.57
N LEU A 109 -1.94 15.68 -20.37
CA LEU A 109 -1.14 14.45 -20.29
C LEU A 109 -1.59 13.55 -19.13
N THR A 110 -1.97 14.14 -18.00
CA THR A 110 -2.49 13.41 -16.84
C THR A 110 -3.84 12.79 -17.17
N ALA A 111 -4.78 13.58 -17.72
CA ALA A 111 -6.10 13.09 -18.11
C ALA A 111 -6.04 12.00 -19.20
N ASP A 112 -5.13 12.11 -20.16
CA ASP A 112 -4.93 11.11 -21.20
C ASP A 112 -4.32 9.81 -20.64
N ALA A 113 -3.43 9.91 -19.64
CA ALA A 113 -2.94 8.73 -18.92
C ALA A 113 -4.04 8.08 -18.08
N ASP A 114 -4.85 8.86 -17.36
CA ASP A 114 -5.94 8.35 -16.53
C ASP A 114 -6.96 7.56 -17.38
N LYS A 115 -7.33 8.06 -18.56
CA LYS A 115 -8.18 7.33 -19.52
C LYS A 115 -7.56 6.01 -19.99
N GLN A 116 -6.23 5.95 -20.12
CA GLN A 116 -5.54 4.70 -20.48
C GLN A 116 -5.55 3.72 -19.31
N LEU A 117 -5.33 4.20 -18.08
CA LEU A 117 -5.40 3.40 -16.86
C LEU A 117 -6.81 2.81 -16.66
N GLU A 118 -7.88 3.59 -16.85
CA GLU A 118 -9.27 3.08 -16.75
C GLU A 118 -9.56 1.96 -17.76
N LYS A 119 -9.09 2.11 -19.00
CA LYS A 119 -9.22 1.07 -20.03
C LYS A 119 -8.41 -0.17 -19.67
N LEU A 120 -7.20 0.02 -19.14
CA LEU A 120 -6.32 -1.07 -18.71
C LEU A 120 -6.95 -1.82 -17.52
N HIS A 121 -7.45 -1.10 -16.53
CA HIS A 121 -8.13 -1.62 -15.34
C HIS A 121 -9.30 -2.53 -15.73
N THR A 122 -10.19 -2.05 -16.59
CA THR A 122 -11.36 -2.83 -17.05
C THR A 122 -10.92 -4.12 -17.76
N LYS A 123 -9.91 -4.04 -18.63
CA LYS A 123 -9.36 -5.22 -19.32
C LYS A 123 -8.70 -6.19 -18.35
N TYR A 124 -7.99 -5.69 -17.36
CA TYR A 124 -7.30 -6.49 -16.35
C TYR A 124 -8.29 -7.30 -15.51
N LEU A 125 -9.32 -6.64 -14.96
CA LEU A 125 -10.36 -7.34 -14.19
C LEU A 125 -11.10 -8.36 -15.05
N ALA A 126 -11.39 -8.05 -16.32
CA ALA A 126 -12.00 -9.02 -17.24
C ALA A 126 -11.09 -10.23 -17.52
N LYS A 127 -9.75 -10.05 -17.59
CA LYS A 127 -8.81 -11.17 -17.72
C LYS A 127 -8.78 -12.03 -16.45
N LEU A 128 -8.71 -11.39 -15.28
CA LEU A 128 -8.72 -12.09 -13.99
C LEU A 128 -10.01 -12.89 -13.78
N SER A 129 -11.17 -12.28 -13.99
CA SER A 129 -12.47 -12.94 -13.77
C SER A 129 -12.74 -14.13 -14.70
N LYS A 130 -11.96 -14.28 -15.79
CA LYS A 130 -12.01 -15.48 -16.64
C LYS A 130 -11.24 -16.66 -16.05
N GLN A 131 -10.35 -16.43 -15.09
CA GLN A 131 -9.49 -17.45 -14.48
C GLN A 131 -9.81 -17.66 -13.00
N CYS A 132 -10.21 -16.59 -12.31
CA CYS A 132 -10.35 -16.53 -10.86
C CYS A 132 -11.81 -16.43 -10.43
N THR A 133 -12.11 -17.00 -9.27
CA THR A 133 -13.34 -16.70 -8.50
C THR A 133 -13.33 -15.24 -8.01
N PRO A 134 -14.48 -14.65 -7.67
CA PRO A 134 -14.54 -13.32 -7.09
C PRO A 134 -13.60 -13.15 -5.88
N GLU A 135 -13.54 -14.14 -4.99
CA GLU A 135 -12.70 -14.12 -3.79
C GLU A 135 -11.21 -14.12 -4.14
N GLN A 136 -10.80 -14.88 -5.16
CA GLN A 136 -9.41 -14.87 -5.65
C GLN A 136 -9.05 -13.53 -6.30
N VAL A 137 -9.98 -12.91 -7.04
CA VAL A 137 -9.77 -11.55 -7.60
C VAL A 137 -9.54 -10.55 -6.46
N GLU A 138 -10.34 -10.62 -5.41
CA GLU A 138 -10.18 -9.80 -4.20
C GLU A 138 -8.83 -10.05 -3.51
N GLY A 139 -8.38 -11.31 -3.42
CA GLY A 139 -7.05 -11.68 -2.95
C GLY A 139 -5.92 -11.05 -3.75
N ILE A 140 -6.02 -11.05 -5.08
CA ILE A 140 -5.03 -10.42 -5.98
C ILE A 140 -5.01 -8.91 -5.79
N LYS A 141 -6.17 -8.25 -5.77
CA LYS A 141 -6.28 -6.81 -5.51
C LYS A 141 -5.60 -6.45 -4.18
N ASN A 142 -5.89 -7.21 -3.13
CA ASN A 142 -5.27 -7.02 -1.82
C ASN A 142 -3.74 -7.19 -1.89
N GLY A 143 -3.24 -8.22 -2.57
CA GLY A 143 -1.80 -8.42 -2.76
C GLY A 143 -1.12 -7.27 -3.50
N MET A 144 -1.76 -6.74 -4.54
CA MET A 144 -1.25 -5.60 -5.31
C MET A 144 -1.20 -4.29 -4.54
N THR A 145 -2.00 -4.19 -3.47
CA THR A 145 -2.13 -3.00 -2.62
C THR A 145 -1.67 -3.24 -1.18
N TYR A 146 -0.72 -4.17 -0.98
CA TYR A 146 -0.09 -4.45 0.32
C TYR A 146 -1.08 -4.80 1.44
N ASN A 147 -2.22 -5.37 1.09
CA ASN A 147 -3.30 -5.74 1.99
C ASN A 147 -3.83 -4.57 2.86
N VAL A 148 -3.63 -3.32 2.41
CA VAL A 148 -3.92 -2.11 3.21
C VAL A 148 -5.39 -2.01 3.59
N LEU A 149 -6.31 -2.45 2.73
CA LEU A 149 -7.75 -2.49 3.04
C LEU A 149 -8.00 -3.29 4.32
N ASN A 150 -7.57 -4.55 4.37
CA ASN A 150 -7.84 -5.45 5.50
C ASN A 150 -7.13 -4.98 6.78
N VAL A 151 -5.88 -4.53 6.66
CA VAL A 151 -5.12 -3.96 7.81
C VAL A 151 -5.83 -2.74 8.37
N THR A 152 -6.29 -1.83 7.49
CA THR A 152 -6.98 -0.60 7.90
C THR A 152 -8.34 -0.89 8.50
N LEU A 153 -9.11 -1.82 7.92
CA LEU A 153 -10.41 -2.22 8.43
C LEU A 153 -10.30 -2.84 9.82
N THR A 154 -9.32 -3.73 10.02
CA THR A 154 -9.02 -4.33 11.33
C THR A 154 -8.72 -3.25 12.36
N ALA A 155 -7.87 -2.27 12.02
CA ALA A 155 -7.55 -1.17 12.92
C ALA A 155 -8.79 -0.32 13.27
N TYR A 156 -9.69 -0.06 12.32
CA TYR A 156 -10.95 0.64 12.60
C TYR A 156 -11.85 -0.16 13.55
N HIS A 157 -12.00 -1.47 13.36
CA HIS A 157 -12.80 -2.32 14.25
C HIS A 157 -12.22 -2.39 15.67
N GLU A 158 -10.89 -2.48 15.79
CA GLU A 158 -10.24 -2.49 17.11
C GLU A 158 -10.34 -1.15 17.83
N MET A 159 -10.21 -0.04 17.09
CA MET A 159 -10.29 1.31 17.64
C MET A 159 -11.73 1.67 18.02
N LEU A 160 -12.69 1.28 17.18
CA LEU A 160 -14.11 1.62 17.27
C LEU A 160 -14.96 0.34 17.38
N PRO A 161 -14.96 -0.35 18.53
CA PRO A 161 -15.66 -1.63 18.67
C PRO A 161 -17.19 -1.54 18.54
N ASN A 162 -17.75 -0.33 18.69
CA ASN A 162 -19.19 -0.08 18.68
C ASN A 162 -19.66 0.61 17.38
N LEU A 163 -18.96 0.40 16.26
CA LEU A 163 -19.41 0.89 14.94
C LEU A 163 -20.80 0.31 14.62
N THR A 164 -21.70 1.15 14.12
CA THR A 164 -22.98 0.65 13.60
C THR A 164 -22.76 -0.15 12.31
N PRO A 165 -23.71 -1.02 11.92
CA PRO A 165 -23.63 -1.74 10.65
C PRO A 165 -23.45 -0.81 9.43
N GLU A 166 -24.13 0.34 9.44
CA GLU A 166 -24.08 1.34 8.35
C GLU A 166 -22.71 2.03 8.29
N GLN A 167 -22.16 2.41 9.45
CA GLN A 167 -20.83 3.00 9.52
C GLN A 167 -19.76 2.00 9.05
N ASN A 168 -19.85 0.75 9.50
CA ASN A 168 -18.95 -0.31 9.07
C ASN A 168 -19.04 -0.53 7.56
N LYS A 169 -20.25 -0.63 7.01
CA LYS A 169 -20.45 -0.77 5.56
C LYS A 169 -19.81 0.39 4.80
N GLN A 170 -20.01 1.63 5.26
CA GLN A 170 -19.45 2.81 4.59
C GLN A 170 -17.92 2.83 4.61
N ILE A 171 -17.30 2.37 5.70
CA ILE A 171 -15.84 2.20 5.80
C ILE A 171 -15.36 1.17 4.77
N VAL A 172 -16.02 0.00 4.70
CA VAL A 172 -15.67 -1.05 3.74
C VAL A 172 -15.82 -0.56 2.31
N ASP A 173 -16.93 0.10 1.96
CA ASP A 173 -17.17 0.64 0.62
C ASP A 173 -16.05 1.62 0.21
N TRP A 174 -15.68 2.54 1.09
CA TRP A 174 -14.63 3.53 0.80
C TRP A 174 -13.22 2.95 0.76
N LEU A 175 -12.89 1.97 1.61
CA LEU A 175 -11.60 1.28 1.52
C LEU A 175 -11.52 0.41 0.27
N THR A 176 -12.64 -0.16 -0.18
CA THR A 176 -12.75 -0.90 -1.44
C THR A 176 -12.52 0.04 -2.63
N GLU A 177 -13.18 1.19 -2.66
CA GLU A 177 -12.97 2.23 -3.68
C GLU A 177 -11.51 2.72 -3.69
N ALA A 178 -10.92 2.96 -2.51
CA ALA A 178 -9.51 3.34 -2.39
C ALA A 178 -8.57 2.28 -2.97
N ARG A 179 -8.89 0.99 -2.80
CA ARG A 179 -8.09 -0.12 -3.29
C ARG A 179 -8.11 -0.19 -4.82
N GLU A 180 -9.26 0.06 -5.45
CA GLU A 180 -9.35 0.10 -6.92
C GLU A 180 -8.43 1.20 -7.48
N HIS A 181 -8.45 2.40 -6.89
CA HIS A 181 -7.53 3.47 -7.28
C HIS A 181 -6.06 3.16 -6.97
N ALA A 182 -5.78 2.56 -5.82
CA ALA A 182 -4.41 2.20 -5.44
C ALA A 182 -3.84 1.10 -6.36
N MET A 183 -4.65 0.18 -6.85
CA MET A 183 -4.15 -0.90 -7.71
C MET A 183 -3.45 -0.37 -8.98
N ASP A 184 -3.94 0.76 -9.50
CA ASP A 184 -3.43 1.43 -10.70
C ASP A 184 -2.42 2.54 -10.42
N ALA A 185 -1.98 2.72 -9.16
CA ALA A 185 -1.02 3.76 -8.82
C ALA A 185 0.44 3.35 -9.10
N GLU A 186 1.24 4.31 -9.57
CA GLU A 186 2.60 4.10 -10.09
C GLU A 186 3.60 3.53 -9.08
N SER A 187 3.44 3.83 -7.79
CA SER A 187 4.42 3.51 -6.75
C SER A 187 3.78 3.19 -5.41
N SER A 188 4.53 2.55 -4.53
CA SER A 188 4.08 2.24 -3.16
C SER A 188 3.55 3.48 -2.43
N ASP A 189 4.26 4.60 -2.53
CA ASP A 189 3.86 5.84 -1.87
C ASP A 189 2.54 6.37 -2.42
N LYS A 190 2.33 6.30 -3.74
CA LYS A 190 1.07 6.72 -4.37
C LYS A 190 -0.08 5.77 -4.03
N LYS A 191 0.18 4.47 -3.88
CA LYS A 191 -0.79 3.50 -3.35
C LYS A 191 -1.25 3.88 -1.95
N HIS A 192 -0.29 4.14 -1.05
CA HIS A 192 -0.61 4.56 0.31
C HIS A 192 -1.29 5.93 0.36
N ALA A 193 -0.97 6.86 -0.55
CA ALA A 193 -1.62 8.16 -0.64
C ALA A 193 -3.12 8.03 -0.95
N TRP A 194 -3.52 7.10 -1.85
CA TRP A 194 -4.93 6.81 -2.11
C TRP A 194 -5.66 6.36 -0.84
N PHE A 195 -5.13 5.35 -0.13
CA PHE A 195 -5.71 4.95 1.15
C PHE A 195 -5.69 6.09 2.19
N GLY A 196 -4.66 6.93 2.21
CA GLY A 196 -4.58 8.12 3.06
C GLY A 196 -5.74 9.08 2.84
N LYS A 197 -6.06 9.38 1.58
CA LYS A 197 -7.20 10.23 1.20
C LYS A 197 -8.53 9.68 1.71
N TYR A 198 -8.78 8.37 1.51
CA TYR A 198 -10.03 7.75 1.94
C TYR A 198 -10.11 7.57 3.46
N LYS A 199 -9.00 7.32 4.16
CA LYS A 199 -8.97 7.36 5.64
C LYS A 199 -9.34 8.73 6.18
N GLY A 200 -8.85 9.81 5.56
CA GLY A 200 -9.27 11.18 5.90
C GLY A 200 -10.78 11.37 5.69
N ARG A 201 -11.32 10.87 4.57
CA ARG A 201 -12.77 10.89 4.28
C ARG A 201 -13.59 10.13 5.34
N ILE A 202 -13.14 8.93 5.72
CA ILE A 202 -13.74 8.10 6.77
C ILE A 202 -13.75 8.83 8.10
N ASN A 203 -12.62 9.41 8.52
CA ASN A 203 -12.51 10.13 9.79
C ASN A 203 -13.46 11.33 9.84
N ASN A 204 -13.57 12.08 8.74
CA ASN A 204 -14.52 13.19 8.64
C ASN A 204 -15.98 12.73 8.72
N TYR A 205 -16.31 11.58 8.14
CA TYR A 205 -17.65 10.99 8.21
C TYR A 205 -18.00 10.54 9.64
N LEU A 206 -17.11 9.81 10.31
CA LEU A 206 -17.32 9.35 11.67
C LEU A 206 -17.44 10.51 12.67
N ALA A 207 -16.58 11.52 12.54
CA ALA A 207 -16.66 12.73 13.37
C ALA A 207 -18.01 13.45 13.20
N LYS A 208 -18.52 13.56 11.97
CA LYS A 208 -19.86 14.13 11.71
C LYS A 208 -20.99 13.28 12.29
N ALA A 209 -20.79 11.97 12.42
CA ALA A 209 -21.72 11.07 13.09
C ALA A 209 -21.61 11.09 14.62
N GLY A 210 -20.82 12.00 15.20
CA GLY A 210 -20.65 12.17 16.64
C GLY A 210 -19.60 11.27 17.28
N VAL A 211 -18.81 10.54 16.48
CA VAL A 211 -17.72 9.70 17.01
C VAL A 211 -16.54 10.59 17.43
N ASP A 212 -16.18 10.55 18.71
CA ASP A 212 -14.95 11.18 19.20
C ASP A 212 -13.73 10.31 18.86
N MET A 213 -13.15 10.59 17.69
CA MET A 213 -11.98 9.87 17.18
C MET A 213 -10.75 10.02 18.08
N LYS A 214 -10.58 11.15 18.78
CA LYS A 214 -9.41 11.37 19.65
C LYS A 214 -9.53 10.53 20.91
N GLN A 215 -10.72 10.49 21.50
CA GLN A 215 -10.98 9.65 22.67
C GLN A 215 -10.86 8.16 22.30
N ALA A 216 -11.42 7.75 21.16
CA ALA A 216 -11.30 6.37 20.68
C ALA A 216 -9.84 5.94 20.46
N GLU A 217 -9.02 6.80 19.87
CA GLU A 217 -7.58 6.54 19.69
C GLU A 217 -6.86 6.38 21.04
N LYS A 218 -7.15 7.25 22.01
CA LYS A 218 -6.57 7.18 23.35
C LYS A 218 -6.92 5.86 24.05
N GLU A 219 -8.19 5.48 24.03
CA GLU A 219 -8.65 4.23 24.65
C GLU A 219 -8.08 3.00 23.95
N TRP A 220 -7.98 3.03 22.61
CA TRP A 220 -7.38 1.95 21.85
C TRP A 220 -5.90 1.77 22.16
N MET A 221 -5.14 2.86 22.25
CA MET A 221 -3.72 2.83 22.63
C MET A 221 -3.52 2.28 24.05
N GLU A 222 -4.41 2.62 24.97
CA GLU A 222 -4.39 2.07 26.32
C GLU A 222 -4.65 0.55 26.31
N ARG A 223 -5.67 0.08 25.58
CA ARG A 223 -5.92 -1.36 25.40
C ARG A 223 -4.72 -2.10 24.80
N ILE A 224 -4.03 -1.49 23.83
CA ILE A 224 -2.80 -2.07 23.23
C ILE A 224 -1.68 -2.15 24.28
N ARG A 225 -1.51 -1.10 25.10
CA ARG A 225 -0.49 -1.07 26.16
C ARG A 225 -0.72 -2.17 27.19
N GLU A 226 -1.95 -2.28 27.69
CA GLU A 226 -2.35 -3.32 28.66
C GLU A 226 -2.13 -4.73 28.09
N LYS A 227 -2.56 -4.99 26.85
CA LYS A 227 -2.32 -6.29 26.17
C LYS A 227 -0.82 -6.63 26.08
N LYS A 228 0.02 -5.64 25.77
CA LYS A 228 1.48 -5.83 25.69
C LYS A 228 2.10 -6.09 27.07
N GLU A 229 1.59 -5.45 28.12
CA GLU A 229 2.05 -5.67 29.49
C GLU A 229 1.65 -7.06 30.00
N ALA A 230 0.40 -7.47 29.78
CA ALA A 230 -0.08 -8.81 30.13
C ALA A 230 0.70 -9.93 29.40
N ALA A 231 1.01 -9.75 28.11
CA ALA A 231 1.80 -10.71 27.34
C ALA A 231 3.27 -10.84 27.81
N LYS A 232 3.79 -9.83 28.53
CA LYS A 232 5.13 -9.88 29.16
C LYS A 232 5.10 -10.54 30.54
N GLN A 233 3.96 -10.51 31.23
CA GLN A 233 3.78 -11.10 32.55
C GLN A 233 3.36 -12.58 32.50
N GLY A 234 2.77 -13.02 31.38
CA GLY A 234 2.41 -14.42 31.11
C GLY A 234 3.50 -15.26 30.43
N LYS A 235 4.72 -14.72 30.28
CA LYS A 235 5.93 -15.43 29.82
C LYS A 235 6.92 -15.53 30.98
#